data_AF-A0A6P7H737-F1
#
_entry.id   AF-A0A6P7H737-F1
#
_cell.length_a   1.000
_cell.length_b   1.000
_cell.length_c   1.000
_cell.angle_alpha   90.00
_cell.angle_beta   90.00
_cell.angle_gamma   90.00
#
_symmetry.space_group_name_H-M   'P 1'
#
loop_
_entity.id
_entity.type
_entity.pdbx_description
1 polymer ?
#
loop_
_entity_poly.entity_id
_entity_poly.type
_entity_poly.pdbx_seq_one_letter_code
_entity_poly.pdbx_strand_id
1 'polypeptide(L)'
;MVRARIEINIDKERTKLIRKKQMKAWSQPKNETEFADHITVHLQNRPPTNDINQLNKLITNTIAEAQRKCCTVNKREERITANTKLKMEERREMLKDKNIEQQSLNKINKEQVSKAIRKDIRAYKNEKISQTIEHNKSMKILRKKLTN
;
A
#
# COMPACT_ATOMS: atom_id res chain seq x y z
N MET A 1 23.87 -4.76 51.49
CA MET A 1 23.51 -4.37 50.11
C MET A 1 23.32 -5.65 49.29
N VAL A 2 22.09 -6.04 48.99
CA VAL A 2 21.80 -7.19 48.11
C VAL A 2 21.94 -6.72 46.67
N ARG A 3 22.87 -7.29 45.90
CA ARG A 3 22.99 -7.06 44.46
C ARG A 3 22.35 -8.23 43.72
N ALA A 4 21.25 -7.98 43.02
CA ALA A 4 20.64 -8.95 42.12
C ALA A 4 21.51 -9.12 40.86
N ARG A 5 21.64 -10.36 40.39
CA ARG A 5 22.29 -10.69 39.11
C ARG A 5 21.21 -10.96 38.08
N ILE A 6 21.17 -10.14 37.03
CA ILE A 6 20.22 -10.31 35.93
C ILE A 6 20.89 -11.14 34.85
N GLU A 7 20.35 -12.31 34.56
CA GLU A 7 20.77 -13.13 33.41
C GLU A 7 19.74 -12.98 32.29
N ILE A 8 20.16 -12.32 31.21
CA ILE A 8 19.33 -12.11 30.02
C ILE A 8 19.64 -13.21 29.03
N ASN A 9 18.60 -13.94 28.62
CA ASN A 9 18.70 -14.89 27.52
C ASN A 9 18.67 -14.14 26.19
N ILE A 10 19.86 -13.98 25.60
CA ILE A 10 20.13 -13.13 24.43
C ILE A 10 19.39 -13.61 23.19
N ASP A 11 19.25 -14.91 22.98
CA ASP A 11 18.57 -15.47 21.81
C ASP A 11 17.04 -15.36 21.90
N LYS A 12 16.49 -15.40 23.12
CA LYS A 12 15.06 -15.28 23.39
C LYS A 12 14.56 -13.84 23.19
N GLU A 13 15.36 -12.85 23.56
CA GLU A 13 15.13 -11.45 23.19
C GLU A 13 15.27 -11.24 21.67
N ARG A 14 16.27 -11.85 21.04
CA ARG A 14 16.48 -11.84 19.57
C ARG A 14 15.26 -12.31 18.81
N THR A 15 14.62 -13.38 19.27
CA THR A 15 13.48 -14.01 18.60
C THR A 15 12.18 -13.22 18.78
N LYS A 16 11.96 -12.60 19.95
CA LYS A 16 10.84 -11.69 20.16
C LYS A 16 10.96 -10.41 19.34
N LEU A 17 12.18 -9.91 19.11
CA LEU A 17 12.45 -8.80 18.19
C LEU A 17 12.20 -9.17 16.72
N ILE A 18 12.56 -10.38 16.28
CA ILE A 18 12.30 -10.85 14.90
C ILE A 18 10.80 -10.93 14.60
N ARG A 19 9.96 -11.23 15.62
CA ARG A 19 8.51 -11.45 15.46
C ARG A 19 7.61 -10.29 15.89
N LYS A 20 8.14 -9.18 16.42
CA LYS A 20 7.31 -8.07 16.94
C LYS A 20 7.11 -6.96 15.93
N LYS A 21 6.29 -7.22 14.92
CA LYS A 21 5.42 -6.22 14.26
C LYS A 21 4.28 -6.97 13.62
N GLN A 22 3.05 -6.46 13.77
CA GLN A 22 1.88 -7.02 13.08
C GLN A 22 2.23 -7.21 11.61
N MET A 23 2.28 -8.46 11.16
CA MET A 23 2.52 -8.75 9.76
C MET A 23 1.40 -8.05 8.98
N LYS A 24 1.79 -7.25 7.98
CA LYS A 24 0.85 -6.78 6.97
C LYS A 24 0.02 -7.97 6.52
N ALA A 25 -1.30 -7.78 6.40
CA ALA A 25 -2.18 -8.80 5.86
C ALA A 25 -1.54 -9.39 4.58
N TRP A 26 -1.39 -10.72 4.57
CA TRP A 26 -0.80 -11.44 3.44
C TRP A 26 -1.59 -11.11 2.16
N SER A 27 -0.90 -10.58 1.16
CA SER A 27 -1.45 -10.37 -0.18
C SER A 27 -1.08 -11.55 -1.05
N GLN A 28 -2.08 -12.23 -1.63
CA GLN A 28 -1.83 -13.33 -2.56
C GLN A 28 -1.05 -12.85 -3.79
N PRO A 29 -0.05 -13.63 -4.25
CA PRO A 29 0.64 -13.35 -5.50
C PRO A 29 -0.33 -13.46 -6.69
N LYS A 30 -0.14 -12.62 -7.71
CA LYS A 30 -0.89 -12.69 -8.96
C LYS A 30 -0.55 -13.94 -9.77
N ASN A 31 0.72 -14.31 -9.72
CA ASN A 31 1.26 -15.49 -10.36
C ASN A 31 2.05 -16.29 -9.33
N GLU A 32 1.51 -17.45 -8.95
CA GLU A 32 2.10 -18.30 -7.91
C GLU A 32 3.42 -18.93 -8.37
N THR A 33 3.55 -19.23 -9.66
CA THR A 33 4.75 -19.85 -10.22
C THR A 33 5.93 -18.87 -10.21
N GLU A 34 5.74 -17.64 -10.69
CA GLU A 34 6.77 -16.60 -10.66
C GLU A 34 7.23 -16.28 -9.24
N PHE A 35 6.31 -16.30 -8.26
CA PHE A 35 6.66 -16.11 -6.86
C PHE A 35 7.52 -17.26 -6.31
N ALA A 36 7.14 -18.50 -6.63
CA ALA A 36 7.90 -19.68 -6.23
C ALA A 36 9.28 -19.72 -6.88
N ASP A 37 9.37 -19.40 -8.17
CA ASP A 37 10.64 -19.35 -8.92
C ASP A 37 11.57 -18.29 -8.35
N HIS A 38 11.05 -17.10 -8.02
CA HIS A 38 11.84 -16.02 -7.41
C HIS A 38 12.44 -16.45 -6.07
N ILE A 39 11.66 -17.11 -5.21
CA ILE A 39 12.16 -17.63 -3.92
C ILE A 39 13.19 -18.73 -4.15
N THR A 40 12.92 -19.65 -5.07
CA THR A 40 13.74 -20.82 -5.34
C THR A 40 15.12 -20.42 -5.86
N VAL A 41 15.18 -19.52 -6.84
CA VAL A 41 16.44 -19.00 -7.40
C VAL A 41 17.29 -18.31 -6.33
N HIS A 42 16.67 -17.51 -5.45
CA HIS A 42 17.40 -16.74 -4.44
C HIS A 42 17.81 -17.57 -3.21
N LEU A 43 17.15 -18.69 -2.92
CA LEU A 43 17.48 -19.53 -1.76
C LEU A 43 18.29 -20.79 -2.10
N GLN A 44 18.21 -21.32 -3.34
CA GLN A 44 18.94 -22.53 -3.75
C GLN A 44 20.46 -22.32 -3.87
N ASN A 45 20.90 -21.16 -4.36
CA ASN A 45 22.33 -20.89 -4.59
C ASN A 45 23.04 -20.29 -3.36
N ARG A 46 22.53 -20.51 -2.14
CA ARG A 46 23.13 -19.88 -0.96
C ARG A 46 24.37 -20.65 -0.49
N PRO A 47 25.44 -19.96 -0.08
CA PRO A 47 26.54 -20.60 0.64
C PRO A 47 26.04 -21.10 2.01
N PRO A 48 26.59 -22.22 2.53
CA PRO A 48 26.24 -22.70 3.85
C PRO A 48 26.64 -21.65 4.91
N THR A 49 25.65 -21.05 5.56
CA THR A 49 25.83 -20.08 6.64
C THR A 49 25.75 -20.77 7.99
N ASN A 50 26.79 -20.61 8.83
CA ASN A 50 26.80 -21.13 10.21
C ASN A 50 25.96 -20.28 11.20
N ASP A 51 25.55 -19.05 10.82
CA ASP A 51 24.73 -18.16 11.66
C ASP A 51 23.24 -18.20 11.25
N ILE A 52 22.43 -18.77 12.13
CA ILE A 52 20.97 -18.90 12.00
C ILE A 52 20.28 -17.53 11.84
N ASN A 53 20.84 -16.46 12.42
CA ASN A 53 20.25 -15.13 12.30
C ASN A 53 20.44 -14.53 10.90
N GLN A 54 21.56 -14.84 10.25
CA GLN A 54 21.82 -14.42 8.88
C GLN A 54 20.90 -15.15 7.91
N LEU A 55 20.71 -16.46 8.13
CA LEU A 55 19.75 -17.24 7.37
C LEU A 55 18.32 -16.68 7.50
N ASN A 56 17.87 -16.39 8.71
CA ASN A 56 16.54 -15.83 8.94
C ASN A 56 16.36 -14.47 8.24
N LYS A 57 17.37 -13.60 8.28
CA LYS A 57 17.35 -12.32 7.55
C LYS A 57 17.22 -12.54 6.05
N LEU A 58 18.00 -13.46 5.50
CA LEU A 58 17.98 -13.78 4.08
C LEU A 58 16.59 -14.26 3.64
N ILE A 59 15.99 -15.20 4.39
CA ILE A 59 14.64 -15.72 4.13
C ILE A 59 13.60 -14.58 4.22
N THR A 60 13.66 -13.74 5.25
CA THR A 60 12.69 -12.64 5.38
C THR A 60 12.83 -11.61 4.26
N ASN A 61 14.04 -11.33 3.78
CA ASN A 61 14.28 -10.37 2.72
C ASN A 61 13.84 -10.91 1.36
N THR A 62 14.19 -12.15 1.05
CA THR A 62 13.78 -12.81 -0.20
C THR A 62 12.26 -12.91 -0.31
N ILE A 63 11.57 -13.31 0.75
CA ILE A 63 10.10 -13.31 0.79
C ILE A 63 9.54 -11.88 0.59
N ALA A 64 10.12 -10.87 1.24
CA ALA A 64 9.66 -9.49 1.07
C ALA A 64 9.87 -8.95 -0.35
N GLU A 65 10.96 -9.34 -1.02
CA GLU A 65 11.23 -8.97 -2.41
C GLU A 65 10.30 -9.68 -3.39
N ALA A 66 10.09 -10.99 -3.20
CA ALA A 66 9.14 -11.77 -3.98
C ALA A 66 7.73 -11.19 -3.86
N GLN A 67 7.32 -10.78 -2.65
CA GLN A 67 6.04 -10.14 -2.41
C GLN A 67 5.90 -8.79 -3.12
N ARG A 68 6.96 -7.97 -3.18
CA ARG A 68 6.91 -6.68 -3.90
C ARG A 68 6.78 -6.85 -5.41
N LYS A 69 7.41 -7.88 -5.97
CA LYS A 69 7.40 -8.14 -7.41
C LYS A 69 6.12 -8.84 -7.87
N CYS A 70 5.71 -9.88 -7.15
CA CYS A 70 4.68 -10.81 -7.62
C CYS A 70 3.30 -10.57 -6.97
N CYS A 71 3.23 -9.92 -5.80
CA CYS A 71 1.95 -9.63 -5.17
C CYS A 71 1.42 -8.27 -5.62
N THR A 72 0.11 -8.20 -5.83
CA THR A 72 -0.56 -6.93 -6.06
C THR A 72 -0.50 -6.08 -4.82
N VAL A 73 0.25 -4.98 -4.90
CA VAL A 73 -0.05 -3.85 -4.03
C VAL A 73 -1.45 -3.40 -4.41
N ASN A 74 -2.40 -3.48 -3.48
CA ASN A 74 -3.72 -2.87 -3.64
C ASN A 74 -3.48 -1.40 -4.00
N LYS A 75 -3.56 -1.08 -5.31
CA LYS A 75 -3.45 0.29 -5.78
C LYS A 75 -4.65 1.00 -5.19
N ARG A 76 -4.40 1.96 -4.30
CA ARG A 76 -5.47 2.81 -3.81
C ARG A 76 -6.11 3.46 -5.03
N GLU A 77 -7.41 3.25 -5.19
CA GLU A 77 -8.14 3.86 -6.28
C GLU A 77 -7.95 5.38 -6.23
N GLU A 78 -7.56 5.96 -7.36
CA GLU A 78 -7.31 7.38 -7.44
C GLU A 78 -8.63 8.14 -7.49
N ARG A 79 -8.93 8.86 -6.39
CA ARG A 79 -10.17 9.65 -6.27
C ARG A 79 -10.07 11.04 -6.91
N ILE A 80 -8.88 11.43 -7.32
CA ILE A 80 -8.55 12.78 -7.79
C ILE A 80 -7.83 12.65 -9.12
N THR A 81 -8.27 13.43 -10.10
CA THR A 81 -7.71 13.39 -11.46
C THR A 81 -6.30 14.00 -11.50
N ALA A 82 -5.52 13.64 -12.52
CA ALA A 82 -4.19 14.19 -12.73
C ALA A 82 -4.19 15.73 -12.81
N ASN A 83 -5.21 16.32 -13.46
CA ASN A 83 -5.36 17.78 -13.56
C ASN A 83 -5.51 18.44 -12.18
N THR A 84 -6.34 17.87 -11.30
CA THR A 84 -6.49 18.40 -9.93
C THR A 84 -5.21 18.21 -9.12
N LYS A 85 -4.44 17.15 -9.35
CA LYS A 85 -3.12 16.96 -8.72
C LYS A 85 -2.14 18.07 -9.14
N LEU A 86 -2.11 18.44 -10.42
CA LEU A 86 -1.29 19.56 -10.92
C LEU A 86 -1.65 20.88 -10.22
N LYS A 87 -2.95 21.20 -10.09
CA LYS A 87 -3.39 22.40 -9.36
C LYS A 87 -3.00 22.39 -7.87
N MET A 88 -2.95 21.20 -7.27
CA MET A 88 -2.46 21.06 -5.89
C MET A 88 -0.95 21.26 -5.80
N GLU A 89 -0.21 20.95 -6.85
CA GLU A 89 1.23 21.17 -6.96
C GLU A 89 1.56 22.65 -7.20
N GLU A 90 0.87 23.31 -8.13
CA GLU A 90 0.93 24.76 -8.34
C GLU A 90 0.69 25.53 -7.02
N ARG A 91 -0.32 25.10 -6.24
CA ARG A 91 -0.56 25.64 -4.89
C ARG A 91 0.65 25.47 -3.96
N ARG A 92 1.33 24.32 -4.00
CA ARG A 92 2.51 24.07 -3.16
C ARG A 92 3.69 24.93 -3.57
N GLU A 93 3.86 25.15 -4.87
CA GLU A 93 4.92 26.02 -5.39
C GLU A 93 4.69 27.46 -4.97
N MET A 94 3.47 27.97 -5.11
CA MET A 94 3.13 29.30 -4.62
C MET A 94 3.37 29.47 -3.11
N LEU A 95 3.07 28.45 -2.30
CA LEU A 95 3.37 28.52 -0.86
C LEU A 95 4.88 28.63 -0.54
N LYS A 96 5.77 28.29 -1.48
CA LYS A 96 7.23 28.47 -1.30
C LYS A 96 7.66 29.91 -1.55
N ASP A 97 6.92 30.65 -2.37
CA ASP A 97 7.21 32.04 -2.69
C ASP A 97 6.77 32.96 -1.55
N LYS A 98 7.74 33.60 -0.89
CA LYS A 98 7.52 34.44 0.29
C LYS A 98 6.82 35.78 0.00
N ASN A 99 6.73 36.18 -1.28
CA ASN A 99 6.21 37.47 -1.72
C ASN A 99 4.77 37.39 -2.28
N ILE A 100 4.07 36.27 -2.10
CA ILE A 100 2.73 36.11 -2.66
C ILE A 100 1.70 36.88 -1.85
N GLU A 101 0.89 37.65 -2.57
CA GLU A 101 -0.27 38.35 -2.02
C GLU A 101 -1.31 37.35 -1.50
N GLN A 102 -1.65 37.43 -0.21
CA GLN A 102 -2.55 36.50 0.47
C GLN A 102 -3.91 36.34 -0.22
N GLN A 103 -4.41 37.38 -0.90
CA GLN A 103 -5.67 37.33 -1.65
C GLN A 103 -5.61 36.38 -2.85
N SER A 104 -4.49 36.39 -3.59
CA SER A 104 -4.26 35.49 -4.72
C SER A 104 -4.23 34.02 -4.29
N LEU A 105 -3.55 33.74 -3.16
CA LEU A 105 -3.47 32.41 -2.56
C LEU A 105 -4.85 31.90 -2.13
N ASN A 106 -5.67 32.76 -1.50
CA ASN A 106 -7.03 32.42 -1.09
C ASN A 106 -7.94 32.11 -2.27
N LYS A 107 -7.81 32.87 -3.37
CA LYS A 107 -8.58 32.66 -4.60
C LYS A 107 -8.27 31.28 -5.20
N ILE A 108 -6.99 30.94 -5.32
CA ILE A 108 -6.56 29.65 -5.88
C ILE A 108 -7.00 28.48 -4.98
N ASN A 109 -6.84 28.63 -3.66
CA ASN A 109 -7.28 27.62 -2.69
C ASN A 109 -8.77 27.34 -2.77
N LYS A 110 -9.60 28.38 -2.74
CA LYS A 110 -11.07 28.25 -2.65
C LYS A 110 -11.68 27.94 -4.01
N GLU A 111 -11.24 28.60 -5.06
CA GLU A 111 -11.91 28.57 -6.37
C GLU A 111 -11.36 27.50 -7.30
N GLN A 112 -10.07 27.21 -7.25
CA GLN A 112 -9.44 26.31 -8.21
C GLN A 112 -9.22 24.92 -7.60
N VAL A 113 -8.53 24.85 -6.46
CA VAL A 113 -8.16 23.56 -5.86
C VAL A 113 -9.35 22.92 -5.14
N SER A 114 -9.99 23.64 -4.22
CA SER A 114 -11.09 23.07 -3.41
C SER A 114 -12.31 22.71 -4.26
N LYS A 115 -12.66 23.52 -5.27
CA LYS A 115 -13.76 23.19 -6.18
C LYS A 115 -13.43 21.98 -7.06
N ALA A 116 -12.21 21.90 -7.60
CA ALA A 116 -11.77 20.77 -8.42
C ALA A 116 -11.77 19.46 -7.63
N ILE A 117 -11.23 19.46 -6.40
CA ILE A 117 -11.26 18.29 -5.51
C ILE A 117 -12.70 17.83 -5.25
N ARG A 118 -13.61 18.76 -4.91
CA ARG A 118 -15.02 18.42 -4.68
C ARG A 118 -15.69 17.85 -5.92
N LYS A 119 -15.39 18.38 -7.10
CA LYS A 119 -15.91 17.90 -8.39
C LYS A 119 -15.44 16.47 -8.66
N ASP A 120 -14.15 16.20 -8.52
CA ASP A 120 -13.56 14.88 -8.77
C ASP A 120 -14.08 13.83 -7.79
N ILE A 121 -14.18 14.17 -6.50
CA ILE A 121 -14.76 13.26 -5.50
C ILE A 121 -16.22 12.94 -5.82
N ARG A 122 -17.01 13.92 -6.27
CA ARG A 122 -18.40 13.70 -6.66
C ARG A 122 -18.49 12.79 -7.89
N ALA A 123 -17.66 13.04 -8.90
CA ALA A 123 -17.60 12.20 -10.11
C ALA A 123 -17.25 10.75 -9.76
N TYR A 124 -16.19 10.53 -8.99
CA TYR A 124 -15.76 9.20 -8.55
C TYR A 124 -16.86 8.47 -7.75
N LYS A 125 -17.56 9.16 -6.83
CA LYS A 125 -18.68 8.57 -6.08
C LYS A 125 -19.84 8.19 -7.01
N ASN A 126 -20.20 9.05 -7.95
CA ASN A 126 -21.29 8.80 -8.90
C ASN A 126 -20.96 7.61 -9.82
N GLU A 127 -19.71 7.50 -10.25
CA GLU A 127 -19.23 6.37 -11.06
C GLU A 127 -19.35 5.05 -10.28
N LYS A 128 -18.87 5.01 -9.03
CA LYS A 128 -19.02 3.83 -8.15
C LYS A 128 -20.47 3.43 -7.94
N ILE A 129 -21.37 4.40 -7.74
CA ILE A 129 -22.81 4.15 -7.64
C ILE A 129 -23.33 3.54 -8.95
N SER A 130 -22.96 4.12 -10.09
CA SER A 130 -23.39 3.64 -11.41
C SER A 130 -22.92 2.21 -11.68
N GLN A 131 -21.65 1.91 -11.43
CA GLN A 131 -21.08 0.56 -11.53
C GLN A 131 -21.81 -0.44 -10.62
N THR A 132 -22.14 -0.03 -9.39
CA THR A 132 -22.88 -0.89 -8.44
C THR A 132 -24.30 -1.17 -8.93
N ILE A 133 -24.99 -0.16 -9.46
CA ILE A 133 -26.33 -0.31 -10.04
C ILE A 133 -26.29 -1.26 -11.24
N GLU A 134 -25.32 -1.09 -12.14
CA GLU A 134 -25.16 -1.94 -13.33
C GLU A 134 -24.85 -3.39 -12.95
N HIS A 135 -23.95 -3.59 -12.00
CA HIS A 135 -23.65 -4.92 -11.45
C HIS A 135 -24.91 -5.57 -10.87
N ASN A 136 -25.69 -4.85 -10.06
CA ASN A 136 -26.94 -5.38 -9.49
C ASN A 136 -28.01 -5.67 -10.54
N LYS A 137 -28.13 -4.84 -11.60
CA LYS A 137 -29.01 -5.12 -12.74
C LYS A 137 -28.61 -6.42 -13.43
N SER A 138 -27.32 -6.62 -13.69
CA SER A 138 -26.80 -7.84 -14.31
C SER A 138 -27.08 -9.08 -13.46
N MET A 139 -26.95 -8.98 -12.14
CA MET A 139 -27.25 -10.07 -11.20
C MET A 139 -28.75 -10.40 -11.13
N LYS A 140 -29.63 -9.40 -11.21
CA LYS A 140 -31.08 -9.63 -11.30
C LYS A 140 -31.46 -10.39 -12.58
N ILE A 141 -30.82 -10.05 -13.70
CA ILE A 141 -30.99 -10.76 -14.98
C ILE A 141 -30.48 -12.20 -14.86
N LEU A 142 -29.33 -12.40 -14.22
CA LEU A 142 -28.72 -13.72 -14.02
C LEU A 142 -29.62 -14.62 -13.16
N ARG A 143 -30.18 -14.09 -12.06
CA ARG A 143 -31.17 -14.80 -11.23
C ARG A 143 -32.41 -15.20 -12.05
N LYS A 144 -32.95 -14.30 -12.87
CA LYS A 144 -34.13 -14.58 -13.71
C LYS A 144 -33.88 -15.69 -14.73
N LYS A 145 -32.66 -15.83 -15.25
CA LYS A 145 -32.26 -16.90 -16.18
C LYS A 145 -32.02 -18.26 -15.51
N LEU A 146 -31.77 -18.29 -14.19
CA LEU A 146 -31.53 -19.53 -13.43
C LEU A 146 -32.81 -20.08 -12.79
N THR A 147 -33.84 -19.26 -12.61
CA THR A 147 -35.12 -19.65 -12.01
C THR A 147 -36.22 -20.00 -13.02
N ASN A 148 -36.00 -19.71 -14.30
CA ASN A 148 -36.85 -20.08 -15.43
C ASN A 148 -36.16 -21.16 -16.25
#